data_AF-A0A9D2IHD2-F1
#
_entry.id   AF-A0A9D2IHD2-F1
#
_cell.length_a   1.000
_cell.length_b   1.000
_cell.length_c   1.000
_cell.angle_alpha   90.00
_cell.angle_beta   90.00
_cell.angle_gamma   90.00
#
_symmetry.space_group_name_H-M   'P 1'
#
loop_
_entity.id
_entity.type
_entity.pdbx_description
1 polymer ?
#
loop_
_entity_poly.entity_id
_entity_poly.type
_entity_poly.pdbx_seq_one_letter_code
_entity_poly.pdbx_strand_id
1 'polypeptide(L)'
;MQTKGQTAAKIIGIILVLLLVAGLVAIIYKFTNGFNEDFKTFYVEYGGKQILAADSQLSLTAGKTHRFDVKYTFDTPQSDIKEYSVEIVPNAQHDFDFTVDGERHLYSEQDDLSAAFGLKKSDTYFELSVTEEFSLEYALQSCYPGKEVVIPEEATESNACPYMLVVSSYNGNVVYHIALSVGAEVTGVELDPTQIIFTGSPEQGGK
;
A
#
# COMPACT_ATOMS: atom_id res chain seq x y z
N MET A 1 -49.25 -24.22 -25.50
CA MET A 1 -48.72 -25.04 -24.39
C MET A 1 -47.20 -25.00 -24.46
N GLN A 2 -46.53 -24.34 -23.51
CA GLN A 2 -45.07 -24.46 -23.40
C GLN A 2 -44.74 -25.90 -22.95
N THR A 3 -43.84 -26.56 -23.67
CA THR A 3 -43.38 -27.89 -23.27
C THR A 3 -42.47 -27.76 -22.04
N LYS A 4 -42.41 -28.79 -21.18
CA LYS A 4 -41.54 -28.79 -19.98
C LYS A 4 -40.08 -28.44 -20.30
N GLY A 5 -39.59 -28.82 -21.49
CA GLY A 5 -38.25 -28.47 -21.99
C GLY A 5 -38.07 -26.98 -22.31
N GLN A 6 -39.07 -26.31 -22.87
CA GLN A 6 -39.05 -24.86 -23.12
C GLN A 6 -39.04 -24.06 -21.81
N THR A 7 -39.74 -24.54 -20.78
CA THR A 7 -39.73 -23.92 -19.45
C THR A 7 -38.38 -24.09 -18.76
N ALA A 8 -37.78 -25.28 -18.82
CA ALA A 8 -36.47 -25.55 -18.24
C ALA A 8 -35.36 -24.71 -18.89
N ALA A 9 -35.34 -24.62 -20.24
CA ALA A 9 -34.38 -23.79 -20.96
C ALA A 9 -34.48 -22.31 -20.59
N LYS A 10 -35.70 -21.78 -20.41
CA LYS A 10 -35.94 -20.40 -19.97
C LYS A 10 -35.39 -20.15 -18.56
N ILE A 11 -35.62 -21.08 -17.63
CA ILE A 11 -35.12 -20.97 -16.25
C ILE A 11 -33.58 -20.98 -16.23
N ILE A 12 -32.95 -21.91 -16.95
CA ILE A 12 -31.48 -21.98 -17.07
C ILE A 12 -30.94 -20.68 -17.67
N GLY A 13 -31.57 -20.16 -18.72
CA GLY A 13 -31.21 -18.88 -19.32
C GLY A 13 -31.26 -17.72 -18.32
N ILE A 14 -32.32 -17.63 -17.51
CA ILE A 14 -32.43 -16.60 -16.46
C ILE A 14 -31.33 -16.74 -15.41
N ILE A 15 -31.06 -17.97 -14.94
CA ILE A 15 -30.00 -18.23 -13.96
C ILE A 15 -28.64 -17.82 -14.52
N LEU A 16 -28.32 -18.18 -15.77
CA LEU A 16 -27.06 -17.78 -16.41
C LEU A 16 -26.92 -16.25 -16.51
N VAL A 17 -27.99 -15.54 -16.86
CA VAL A 17 -27.98 -14.07 -16.89
C VAL A 17 -27.75 -13.49 -15.50
N LEU A 18 -28.42 -14.01 -14.47
CA LEU A 18 -28.24 -13.55 -13.09
C LEU A 18 -26.80 -13.80 -12.60
N LEU A 19 -26.20 -14.94 -12.94
CA LEU A 19 -24.81 -15.25 -12.61
C LEU A 19 -23.83 -14.30 -13.31
N LEU A 20 -24.07 -13.96 -14.59
CA LEU A 20 -23.25 -12.98 -15.31
C LEU A 20 -23.33 -11.59 -14.67
N VAL A 21 -24.54 -11.15 -14.30
CA VAL A 21 -24.73 -9.87 -13.61
C VAL A 21 -24.04 -9.87 -12.24
N ALA A 22 -24.20 -10.94 -11.46
CA ALA A 22 -23.53 -11.07 -10.16
C ALA A 22 -22.00 -11.06 -10.30
N GLY A 23 -21.46 -11.74 -11.32
CA GLY A 23 -20.04 -11.70 -11.65
C GLY A 23 -19.55 -10.30 -11.98
N LEU A 24 -20.30 -9.55 -12.80
CA LEU A 24 -19.97 -8.15 -13.11
C LEU A 24 -19.98 -7.27 -11.86
N VAL A 25 -21.00 -7.40 -11.01
CA VAL A 25 -21.09 -6.66 -9.74
C VAL A 25 -19.91 -6.99 -8.82
N ALA A 26 -19.49 -8.26 -8.74
CA ALA A 26 -18.35 -8.67 -7.93
C ALA A 26 -17.03 -8.05 -8.43
N ILE A 27 -16.83 -7.97 -9.76
CA ILE A 27 -15.67 -7.31 -10.35
C ILE A 27 -15.69 -5.82 -10.01
N ILE A 28 -16.82 -5.13 -10.20
CA ILE A 28 -16.93 -3.70 -9.89
C ILE A 28 -16.69 -3.47 -8.40
N TYR A 29 -17.34 -4.24 -7.51
CA TYR A 29 -17.14 -4.15 -6.06
C TYR A 29 -15.67 -4.25 -5.67
N LYS A 30 -14.94 -5.24 -6.22
CA LYS A 30 -13.51 -5.42 -5.94
C LYS A 30 -12.69 -4.20 -6.37
N PHE A 31 -12.81 -3.77 -7.62
CA PHE A 31 -11.99 -2.71 -8.19
C PHE A 31 -12.45 -1.28 -7.81
N THR A 32 -13.49 -1.14 -7.00
CA THR A 32 -13.96 0.14 -6.44
C THR A 32 -13.73 0.23 -4.93
N ASN A 33 -12.90 -0.66 -4.37
CA ASN A 33 -12.70 -0.80 -2.92
C ASN A 33 -14.04 -0.90 -2.16
N GLY A 34 -14.94 -1.74 -2.66
CA GLY A 34 -16.27 -1.93 -2.09
C GLY A 34 -17.28 -0.82 -2.43
N PHE A 35 -17.18 -0.19 -3.61
CA PHE A 35 -17.94 0.98 -4.04
C PHE A 35 -17.63 2.30 -3.31
N ASN A 36 -16.53 2.34 -2.55
CA ASN A 36 -16.10 3.57 -1.87
C ASN A 36 -15.26 4.49 -2.76
N GLU A 37 -14.73 3.97 -3.87
CA GLU A 37 -13.87 4.69 -4.79
C GLU A 37 -14.22 4.42 -6.26
N ASP A 38 -13.72 5.26 -7.17
CA ASP A 38 -13.84 5.03 -8.60
C ASP A 38 -13.18 3.71 -9.03
N PHE A 39 -13.73 3.10 -10.08
CA PHE A 39 -13.25 1.84 -10.64
C PHE A 39 -11.80 1.97 -11.08
N LYS A 40 -10.92 1.19 -10.44
CA LYS A 40 -9.48 1.22 -10.66
C LYS A 40 -9.10 0.50 -11.94
N THR A 41 -8.60 1.28 -12.90
CA THR A 41 -8.06 0.78 -14.18
C THR A 41 -6.56 0.54 -14.14
N PHE A 42 -5.92 0.97 -13.05
CA PHE A 42 -4.51 0.83 -12.71
C PHE A 42 -4.42 0.42 -11.24
N TYR A 43 -3.54 -0.51 -10.88
CA TYR A 43 -3.30 -0.92 -9.50
C TYR A 43 -1.89 -1.44 -9.27
N VAL A 44 -1.48 -1.45 -8.00
CA VAL A 44 -0.19 -1.95 -7.53
C VAL A 44 -0.37 -3.30 -6.84
N GLU A 45 0.57 -4.22 -7.01
CA GLU A 45 0.63 -5.50 -6.30
C GLU A 45 1.95 -5.63 -5.54
N TYR A 46 1.85 -6.08 -4.29
CA TYR A 46 3.00 -6.32 -3.43
C TYR A 46 2.81 -7.63 -2.66
N GLY A 47 3.81 -8.52 -2.72
CA GLY A 47 3.75 -9.83 -2.05
C GLY A 47 2.55 -10.70 -2.48
N GLY A 48 2.12 -10.60 -3.74
CA GLY A 48 0.95 -11.31 -4.29
C GLY A 48 -0.40 -10.74 -3.88
N LYS A 49 -0.44 -9.57 -3.20
CA LYS A 49 -1.65 -8.89 -2.77
C LYS A 49 -1.85 -7.58 -3.52
N GLN A 50 -3.06 -7.35 -4.01
CA GLN A 50 -3.43 -6.14 -4.72
C GLN A 50 -3.71 -5.00 -3.74
N ILE A 51 -3.11 -3.85 -3.99
CA ILE A 51 -3.36 -2.58 -3.30
C ILE A 51 -4.37 -1.82 -4.18
N LEU A 52 -5.63 -1.76 -3.70
CA LEU A 52 -6.73 -1.16 -4.45
C LEU A 52 -7.25 0.13 -3.82
N ALA A 53 -6.98 0.36 -2.53
CA ALA A 53 -7.29 1.60 -1.84
C ALA A 53 -6.29 2.68 -2.26
N ALA A 54 -6.79 3.89 -2.56
CA ALA A 54 -5.93 5.02 -2.92
C ALA A 54 -4.94 5.36 -1.80
N ASP A 55 -5.40 5.33 -0.54
CA ASP A 55 -4.58 5.52 0.64
C ASP A 55 -4.40 4.20 1.39
N SER A 56 -3.16 3.84 1.71
CA SER A 56 -2.86 2.62 2.46
C SER A 56 -1.57 2.74 3.27
N GLN A 57 -1.27 1.74 4.09
CA GLN A 57 -0.06 1.69 4.90
C GLN A 57 0.66 0.36 4.67
N LEU A 58 1.99 0.39 4.58
CA LEU A 58 2.83 -0.79 4.39
C LEU A 58 4.12 -0.71 5.20
N SER A 59 4.47 -1.81 5.87
CA SER A 59 5.76 -1.95 6.55
C SER A 59 6.72 -2.76 5.69
N LEU A 60 7.82 -2.14 5.31
CA LEU A 60 8.93 -2.77 4.59
C LEU A 60 9.93 -3.36 5.59
N THR A 61 10.44 -4.54 5.25
CA THR A 61 11.50 -5.18 6.02
C THR A 61 12.86 -4.63 5.61
N ALA A 62 13.65 -4.17 6.58
CA ALA A 62 15.04 -3.76 6.36
C ALA A 62 15.91 -4.92 5.80
N GLY A 63 16.93 -4.59 5.03
CA GLY A 63 17.86 -5.56 4.43
C GLY A 63 17.31 -6.35 3.24
N LYS A 64 16.12 -6.01 2.73
CA LYS A 64 15.47 -6.72 1.63
C LYS A 64 15.17 -5.79 0.45
N THR A 65 15.13 -6.37 -0.74
CA THR A 65 14.56 -5.75 -1.93
C THR A 65 13.08 -6.09 -2.02
N HIS A 66 12.24 -5.07 -2.13
CA HIS A 66 10.80 -5.14 -2.19
C HIS A 66 10.35 -4.84 -3.61
N ARG A 67 9.73 -5.83 -4.27
CA ARG A 67 9.20 -5.69 -5.63
C ARG A 67 7.72 -5.37 -5.62
N PHE A 68 7.35 -4.37 -6.41
CA PHE A 68 5.98 -3.94 -6.63
C PHE A 68 5.66 -4.08 -8.11
N ASP A 69 4.68 -4.91 -8.44
CA ASP A 69 4.20 -5.05 -9.81
C ASP A 69 3.09 -4.02 -10.06
N VAL A 70 3.12 -3.37 -11.21
CA VAL A 70 2.06 -2.46 -11.65
C VAL A 70 1.24 -3.10 -12.74
N LYS A 71 -0.08 -2.89 -12.69
CA LYS A 71 -1.03 -3.56 -13.58
C LYS A 71 -2.09 -2.59 -14.05
N TYR A 72 -2.53 -2.76 -15.28
CA TYR A 72 -3.74 -2.14 -15.80
C TYR A 72 -4.82 -3.20 -16.00
N THR A 73 -6.02 -2.94 -15.47
CA THR A 73 -7.12 -3.92 -15.33
C THR A 73 -7.59 -4.50 -16.66
N PHE A 74 -7.45 -3.75 -17.75
CA PHE A 74 -7.89 -4.14 -19.09
C PHE A 74 -6.74 -4.52 -20.03
N ASP A 75 -5.51 -4.58 -19.53
CA ASP A 75 -4.38 -5.00 -20.35
C ASP A 75 -4.41 -6.50 -20.62
N THR A 76 -4.03 -6.84 -21.84
CA THR A 76 -3.87 -8.20 -22.35
C THR A 76 -2.39 -8.44 -22.67
N PRO A 77 -1.95 -9.68 -22.92
CA PRO A 77 -0.57 -9.95 -23.34
C PRO A 77 -0.14 -9.22 -24.62
N GLN A 78 -1.08 -8.71 -25.42
CA GLN A 78 -0.84 -7.96 -26.65
C GLN A 78 -0.99 -6.43 -26.48
N SER A 79 -1.36 -5.96 -25.29
CA SER A 79 -1.49 -4.53 -25.04
C SER A 79 -0.13 -3.85 -25.03
N ASP A 80 -0.06 -2.63 -25.58
CA ASP A 80 1.12 -1.79 -25.44
C ASP A 80 1.40 -1.53 -23.95
N ILE A 81 2.68 -1.52 -23.59
CA ILE A 81 3.13 -1.19 -22.25
C ILE A 81 2.79 0.28 -21.98
N LYS A 82 1.94 0.51 -20.98
CA LYS A 82 1.63 1.86 -20.49
C LYS A 82 2.61 2.24 -19.40
N GLU A 83 3.08 3.48 -19.45
CA GLU A 83 3.94 4.02 -18.40
C GLU A 83 3.22 4.16 -17.06
N TYR A 84 3.98 4.51 -16.03
CA TYR A 84 3.50 4.89 -14.70
C TYR A 84 4.57 5.78 -14.05
N SER A 85 4.24 6.52 -13.00
CA SER A 85 5.24 7.20 -12.16
C SER A 85 5.37 6.51 -10.81
N VAL A 86 6.55 6.61 -10.22
CA VAL A 86 6.81 6.17 -8.85
C VAL A 86 7.85 7.10 -8.24
N GLU A 87 7.57 7.57 -7.03
CA GLU A 87 8.47 8.39 -6.22
C GLU A 87 8.18 8.14 -4.74
N ILE A 88 9.12 8.53 -3.88
CA ILE A 88 8.96 8.48 -2.43
C ILE A 88 9.18 9.88 -1.91
N VAL A 89 8.18 10.43 -1.23
CA VAL A 89 8.19 11.79 -0.68
C VAL A 89 8.02 11.73 0.85
N PRO A 90 8.26 12.83 1.58
CA PRO A 90 7.95 12.91 3.00
C PRO A 90 6.47 12.65 3.31
N ASN A 91 6.22 11.95 4.39
CA ASN A 91 4.93 11.82 5.06
C ASN A 91 5.04 12.35 6.49
N ALA A 92 5.11 13.67 6.61
CA ALA A 92 5.20 14.37 7.89
C ALA A 92 3.83 14.42 8.59
N GLN A 93 3.47 13.38 9.34
CA GLN A 93 2.31 13.45 10.25
C GLN A 93 2.59 14.44 11.39
N HIS A 94 3.83 14.42 11.87
CA HIS A 94 4.40 15.41 12.77
C HIS A 94 5.67 15.96 12.12
N ASP A 95 5.60 17.19 11.64
CA ASP A 95 6.72 17.83 10.95
C ASP A 95 7.83 18.23 11.93
N PHE A 96 9.07 18.26 11.44
CA PHE A 96 10.24 18.60 12.24
C PHE A 96 11.31 19.28 11.38
N ASP A 97 12.10 20.12 12.03
CA ASP A 97 13.28 20.72 11.42
C ASP A 97 14.48 19.78 11.51
N PHE A 98 15.32 19.79 10.49
CA PHE A 98 16.64 19.18 10.52
C PHE A 98 17.66 20.17 9.94
N THR A 99 18.96 19.88 10.08
CA THR A 99 19.99 20.73 9.48
C THR A 99 20.85 19.97 8.47
N VAL A 100 21.31 20.68 7.45
CA VAL A 100 22.27 20.22 6.45
C VAL A 100 23.41 21.22 6.41
N ASP A 101 24.62 20.81 6.81
CA ASP A 101 25.77 21.70 7.02
C ASP A 101 25.43 22.96 7.87
N GLY A 102 24.51 22.79 8.84
CA GLY A 102 24.03 23.85 9.72
C GLY A 102 22.91 24.74 9.15
N GLU A 103 22.52 24.58 7.87
CA GLU A 103 21.34 25.24 7.30
C GLU A 103 20.07 24.49 7.70
N ARG A 104 19.03 25.23 8.12
CA ARG A 104 17.76 24.65 8.60
C ARG A 104 16.87 24.28 7.42
N HIS A 105 16.31 23.08 7.46
CA HIS A 105 15.33 22.55 6.51
C HIS A 105 14.13 21.95 7.25
N LEU A 106 12.96 21.95 6.60
CA LEU A 106 11.75 21.31 7.10
C LEU A 106 11.60 19.93 6.42
N TYR A 107 11.21 18.91 7.19
CA TYR A 107 11.08 17.55 6.65
C TYR A 107 9.98 17.45 5.59
N SER A 108 8.83 18.09 5.81
CA SER A 108 7.73 18.11 4.84
C SER A 108 8.05 18.80 3.51
N GLU A 109 9.09 19.64 3.47
CA GLU A 109 9.53 20.38 2.28
C GLU A 109 10.60 19.63 1.47
N GLN A 110 10.97 18.41 1.87
CA GLN A 110 11.84 17.59 1.03
C GLN A 110 11.08 17.11 -0.20
N ASP A 111 11.76 17.12 -1.35
CA ASP A 111 11.17 16.68 -2.62
C ASP A 111 11.17 15.14 -2.72
N ASP A 112 12.25 14.56 -3.22
CA ASP A 112 12.35 13.12 -3.52
C ASP A 112 13.32 12.42 -2.57
N LEU A 113 12.80 11.41 -1.85
CA LEU A 113 13.51 10.53 -0.94
C LEU A 113 13.84 9.16 -1.59
N SER A 114 13.50 8.96 -2.87
CA SER A 114 13.68 7.67 -3.58
C SER A 114 15.13 7.16 -3.58
N ALA A 115 16.10 8.06 -3.47
CA ALA A 115 17.53 7.73 -3.37
C ALA A 115 17.82 6.81 -2.17
N ALA A 116 17.17 7.05 -1.03
CA ALA A 116 17.33 6.24 0.17
C ALA A 116 16.88 4.78 -0.03
N PHE A 117 15.84 4.59 -0.85
CA PHE A 117 15.22 3.29 -1.08
C PHE A 117 15.80 2.55 -2.29
N GLY A 118 16.88 3.05 -2.89
CA GLY A 118 17.48 2.44 -4.08
C GLY A 118 16.46 2.14 -5.17
N LEU A 119 15.49 3.05 -5.37
CA LEU A 119 14.37 2.86 -6.28
C LEU A 119 14.85 2.53 -7.69
N LYS A 120 14.42 1.39 -8.21
CA LYS A 120 14.66 0.96 -9.59
C LYS A 120 13.34 0.72 -10.29
N LYS A 121 13.08 1.48 -11.34
CA LYS A 121 11.88 1.37 -12.14
C LYS A 121 12.12 0.50 -13.38
N SER A 122 11.17 -0.37 -13.68
CA SER A 122 11.06 -1.11 -14.95
C SER A 122 9.70 -0.83 -15.59
N ASP A 123 9.41 -1.44 -16.73
CA ASP A 123 8.17 -1.19 -17.48
C ASP A 123 6.89 -1.61 -16.75
N THR A 124 6.95 -2.72 -16.00
CA THR A 124 5.77 -3.35 -15.38
C THR A 124 5.92 -3.58 -13.87
N TYR A 125 7.02 -3.12 -13.30
CA TYR A 125 7.30 -3.25 -11.87
C TYR A 125 8.41 -2.29 -11.45
N PHE A 126 8.47 -1.96 -10.17
CA PHE A 126 9.61 -1.29 -9.56
C PHE A 126 10.08 -2.03 -8.33
N GLU A 127 11.31 -1.73 -7.91
CA GLU A 127 11.95 -2.34 -6.75
C GLU A 127 12.44 -1.24 -5.80
N LEU A 128 12.24 -1.46 -4.51
CA LEU A 128 12.81 -0.67 -3.42
C LEU A 128 13.82 -1.55 -2.68
N SER A 129 15.10 -1.17 -2.70
CA SER A 129 16.16 -1.84 -1.96
C SER A 129 16.40 -1.12 -0.63
N VAL A 130 15.94 -1.74 0.46
CA VAL A 130 16.06 -1.18 1.81
C VAL A 130 17.28 -1.82 2.48
N THR A 131 18.18 -0.99 2.99
CA THR A 131 19.39 -1.45 3.70
C THR A 131 19.05 -2.04 5.08
N GLU A 132 19.95 -2.83 5.67
CA GLU A 132 19.73 -3.38 7.03
C GLU A 132 19.73 -2.27 8.10
N GLU A 133 20.55 -1.24 7.92
CA GLU A 133 20.73 -0.11 8.83
C GLU A 133 19.81 1.07 8.49
N PHE A 134 18.69 0.81 7.80
CA PHE A 134 17.82 1.86 7.32
C PHE A 134 17.19 2.65 8.48
N SER A 135 17.37 3.97 8.46
CA SER A 135 16.85 4.92 9.43
C SER A 135 16.39 6.21 8.74
N LEU A 136 15.68 7.07 9.47
CA LEU A 136 15.31 8.41 8.99
C LEU A 136 16.55 9.27 8.67
N GLU A 137 17.60 9.13 9.48
CA GLU A 137 18.90 9.76 9.25
C GLU A 137 19.56 9.24 7.97
N TYR A 138 19.59 7.93 7.76
CA TYR A 138 20.09 7.35 6.53
C TYR A 138 19.31 7.86 5.30
N ALA A 139 17.99 7.98 5.43
CA ALA A 139 17.15 8.43 4.34
C ALA A 139 17.46 9.87 3.93
N LEU A 140 17.54 10.80 4.90
CA LEU A 140 17.88 12.20 4.63
C LEU A 140 19.34 12.35 4.18
N GLN A 141 20.29 11.63 4.79
CA GLN A 141 21.69 11.63 4.39
C GLN A 141 21.88 11.18 2.94
N SER A 142 21.05 10.25 2.45
CA SER A 142 21.07 9.77 1.06
C SER A 142 20.71 10.87 0.05
N CYS A 143 19.93 11.87 0.45
CA CYS A 143 19.58 13.03 -0.38
C CYS A 143 20.70 14.09 -0.40
N TYR A 144 21.59 14.09 0.60
CA TYR A 144 22.65 15.08 0.78
C TYR A 144 24.04 14.44 0.89
N PRO A 145 24.54 13.77 -0.18
CA PRO A 145 25.81 13.07 -0.13
C PRO A 145 26.98 14.00 0.18
N GLY A 146 27.77 13.66 1.20
CA GLY A 146 28.96 14.41 1.60
C GLY A 146 28.71 15.65 2.47
N LYS A 147 27.45 15.88 2.87
CA LYS A 147 27.08 16.93 3.83
C LYS A 147 26.77 16.33 5.20
N GLU A 148 26.92 17.13 6.25
CA GLU A 148 26.51 16.74 7.61
C GLU A 148 25.00 16.96 7.76
N VAL A 149 24.26 15.89 8.03
CA VAL A 149 22.82 15.94 8.31
C VAL A 149 22.59 15.69 9.80
N VAL A 150 21.88 16.60 10.47
CA VAL A 150 21.54 16.47 11.91
C VAL A 150 20.02 16.53 12.09
N ILE A 151 19.47 15.53 12.77
CA ILE A 151 18.04 15.37 12.99
C ILE A 151 17.77 15.39 14.50
N PRO A 152 16.69 16.03 14.97
CA PRO A 152 16.29 15.98 16.37
C PRO A 152 15.89 14.56 16.79
N GLU A 153 16.23 14.15 18.02
CA GLU A 153 16.00 12.79 18.52
C GLU A 153 14.51 12.40 18.44
N GLU A 154 13.61 13.34 18.72
CA GLU A 154 12.15 13.15 18.72
C GLU A 154 11.53 12.91 17.33
N ALA A 155 12.25 13.19 16.23
CA ALA A 155 11.72 13.04 14.87
C ALA A 155 11.42 11.57 14.54
N THR A 156 12.25 10.66 15.05
CA THR A 156 12.16 9.21 14.77
C THR A 156 10.98 8.57 15.49
N GLU A 157 10.61 9.08 16.67
CA GLU A 157 9.51 8.53 17.48
C GLU A 157 8.15 9.07 17.07
N SER A 158 8.12 10.29 16.51
CA SER A 158 6.88 11.02 16.24
C SER A 158 6.21 10.63 14.91
N ASN A 159 6.91 9.94 14.00
CA ASN A 159 6.38 9.56 12.69
C ASN A 159 6.46 8.05 12.48
N ALA A 160 5.36 7.33 12.73
CA ALA A 160 5.30 5.88 12.55
C ALA A 160 5.47 5.43 11.08
N CYS A 161 5.10 6.27 10.12
CA CYS A 161 5.28 6.04 8.68
C CYS A 161 5.80 7.32 8.02
N PRO A 162 7.09 7.66 8.15
CA PRO A 162 7.59 8.96 7.75
C PRO A 162 7.67 9.13 6.23
N TYR A 163 7.47 8.08 5.44
CA TYR A 163 7.58 8.15 3.98
C TYR A 163 6.24 7.89 3.30
N MET A 164 6.01 8.51 2.15
CA MET A 164 4.89 8.23 1.28
C MET A 164 5.40 7.71 -0.06
N LEU A 165 5.07 6.46 -0.40
CA LEU A 165 5.25 5.94 -1.74
C LEU A 165 4.09 6.40 -2.61
N VAL A 166 4.39 7.20 -3.62
CA VAL A 166 3.41 7.74 -4.56
C VAL A 166 3.55 6.99 -5.88
N VAL A 167 2.49 6.33 -6.33
CA VAL A 167 2.48 5.59 -7.61
C VAL A 167 1.30 6.05 -8.45
N SER A 168 1.55 6.53 -9.67
CA SER A 168 0.48 7.03 -10.54
C SER A 168 0.42 6.35 -11.90
N SER A 169 -0.79 6.26 -12.47
CA SER A 169 -0.99 5.82 -13.86
C SER A 169 -0.37 6.79 -14.85
N TYR A 170 -0.13 6.36 -16.10
CA TYR A 170 0.49 7.17 -17.17
C TYR A 170 -0.13 8.57 -17.39
N ASN A 171 -1.39 8.76 -17.00
CA ASN A 171 -2.16 9.99 -17.15
C ASN A 171 -2.47 10.68 -15.81
N GLY A 172 -1.98 10.16 -14.69
CA GLY A 172 -2.24 10.70 -13.34
C GLY A 172 -3.67 10.53 -12.83
N ASN A 173 -4.55 9.83 -13.55
CA ASN A 173 -5.96 9.67 -13.13
C ASN A 173 -6.12 8.73 -11.93
N VAL A 174 -5.20 7.79 -11.74
CA VAL A 174 -5.16 6.92 -10.58
C VAL A 174 -3.83 7.16 -9.88
N VAL A 175 -3.90 7.58 -8.62
CA VAL A 175 -2.75 7.82 -7.76
C VAL A 175 -2.92 7.03 -6.48
N TYR A 176 -1.88 6.34 -6.07
CA TYR A 176 -1.77 5.63 -4.81
C TYR A 176 -0.82 6.37 -3.88
N HIS A 177 -1.25 6.60 -2.65
CA HIS A 177 -0.45 7.10 -1.53
C HIS A 177 -0.31 5.97 -0.52
N ILE A 178 0.87 5.35 -0.48
CA ILE A 178 1.16 4.22 0.40
C ILE A 178 2.13 4.72 1.48
N ALA A 179 1.62 4.95 2.69
CA ALA A 179 2.44 5.34 3.83
C ALA A 179 3.37 4.18 4.21
N LEU A 180 4.68 4.43 4.20
CA LEU A 180 5.69 3.41 4.46
C LEU A 180 6.29 3.56 5.85
N SER A 181 6.45 2.44 6.54
CA SER A 181 7.41 2.28 7.62
C SER A 181 8.48 1.28 7.24
N VAL A 182 9.65 1.39 7.84
CA VAL A 182 10.75 0.43 7.67
C VAL A 182 11.09 -0.14 9.03
N GLY A 183 11.14 -1.46 9.14
CA GLY A 183 11.46 -2.12 10.40
C GLY A 183 12.10 -3.49 10.19
N ALA A 184 12.55 -4.09 11.30
CA ALA A 184 13.04 -5.46 11.29
C ALA A 184 11.91 -6.47 10.99
N GLU A 185 12.27 -7.64 10.46
CA GLU A 185 11.32 -8.73 10.26
C GLU A 185 10.80 -9.19 11.64
N VAL A 186 9.52 -8.96 11.92
CA VAL A 186 8.90 -9.48 13.15
C VAL A 186 8.62 -10.96 12.94
N THR A 187 9.56 -11.81 13.33
CA THR A 187 9.40 -13.27 13.34
C THR A 187 8.56 -13.68 14.57
N GLY A 188 7.26 -13.41 14.52
CA GLY A 188 6.29 -13.87 15.51
C GLY A 188 6.11 -12.96 16.72
N VAL A 189 4.86 -12.77 17.12
CA VAL A 189 4.51 -12.27 18.45
C VAL A 189 4.48 -13.49 19.37
N GLU A 190 5.51 -13.67 20.18
CA GLU A 190 5.45 -14.63 21.29
C GLU A 190 4.67 -13.96 22.43
N LEU A 191 3.37 -14.23 22.49
CA LEU A 191 2.56 -13.90 23.65
C LEU A 191 2.94 -14.90 24.75
N ASP A 192 3.68 -14.44 25.77
CA ASP A 192 3.87 -15.16 27.04
C ASP A 192 2.98 -14.54 28.14
N PRO A 193 1.64 -14.71 28.09
CA PRO A 193 0.80 -14.27 29.18
C PRO A 193 0.98 -15.25 30.33
N THR A 194 1.54 -14.79 31.44
CA THR A 194 1.68 -15.62 32.64
C THR A 194 0.31 -16.06 33.17
N GLN A 195 -0.77 -15.30 32.90
CA GLN A 195 -2.17 -15.65 33.23
C GLN A 195 -3.18 -14.94 32.30
N ILE A 196 -4.27 -15.62 31.94
CA ILE A 196 -5.47 -15.02 31.31
C ILE A 196 -6.61 -15.14 32.33
N ILE A 197 -7.20 -14.01 32.75
CA ILE A 197 -8.31 -13.97 33.71
C ILE A 197 -9.62 -13.67 32.96
N PHE A 198 -10.59 -14.57 33.08
CA PHE A 198 -11.98 -14.33 32.66
C PHE A 198 -12.85 -14.13 33.90
N THR A 199 -13.34 -12.92 34.12
CA THR A 199 -14.35 -12.65 35.16
C THR A 199 -15.76 -12.70 34.55
N GLY A 200 -16.41 -13.86 34.63
CA GLY A 200 -17.85 -13.97 34.39
C GLY A 200 -18.63 -13.62 35.67
N SER A 201 -19.48 -12.61 35.62
CA SER A 201 -20.45 -12.36 36.68
C SER A 201 -21.56 -13.42 36.64
N PRO A 202 -21.92 -14.08 37.76
CA PRO A 202 -23.07 -14.96 37.78
C PRO A 202 -24.36 -14.16 37.65
N GLU A 203 -25.18 -14.47 36.65
CA GLU A 203 -26.58 -14.04 36.56
C GLU A 203 -27.31 -14.41 37.85
N GLN A 204 -27.86 -13.41 38.54
CA GLN A 204 -28.83 -13.64 39.61
C GLN A 204 -30.18 -14.03 38.97
N GLY A 205 -30.47 -15.32 38.97
CA GLY A 205 -31.82 -15.83 38.72
C GLY A 205 -32.73 -15.50 39.90
N GLY A 206 -33.69 -14.59 39.67
CA GLY A 206 -34.74 -14.25 40.62
C GLY A 206 -35.69 -15.42 40.93
N LYS A 207 -36.21 -15.42 42.16
CA LYS A 207 -37.41 -16.16 42.56
C LYS A 207 -38.62 -15.24 42.48
#